data_AF-A0A5C8T533-F1
#
_entry.id   AF-A0A5C8T533-F1
#
_cell.length_a   1.000
_cell.length_b   1.000
_cell.length_c   1.000
_cell.angle_alpha   90.00
_cell.angle_beta   90.00
_cell.angle_gamma   90.00
#
_symmetry.space_group_name_H-M   'P 1'
#
loop_
_entity.id
_entity.type
_entity.pdbx_description
1 polymer ?
#
loop_
_entity_poly.entity_id
_entity_poly.type
_entity_poly.pdbx_seq_one_letter_code
_entity_poly.pdbx_strand_id
1 'polypeptide(L)'
;MSGTSATAKGMAEVLHLMNELAEQVLALQVMQLPIPSNQLTALISAARFLQANQVAWPPLVQEVIQEIAAQMEALGLDPSDEAALS
;
A
#
# COMPACT_ATOMS: atom_id res chain seq x y z
N MET A 1 -6.43 -32.87 1.91
CA MET A 1 -5.75 -31.77 2.63
C MET A 1 -5.57 -30.57 1.69
N SER A 2 -6.65 -29.97 1.17
CA SER A 2 -6.57 -28.99 0.06
C SER A 2 -6.83 -27.52 0.46
N GLY A 3 -7.04 -27.23 1.74
CA GLY A 3 -7.37 -25.87 2.21
C GLY A 3 -6.18 -24.92 2.35
N THR A 4 -4.99 -25.45 2.66
CA THR A 4 -3.77 -24.65 2.92
C THR A 4 -3.01 -24.23 1.65
N SER A 5 -3.22 -24.93 0.52
CA SER A 5 -2.54 -24.60 -0.75
C SER A 5 -3.22 -23.45 -1.50
N ALA A 6 -4.55 -23.37 -1.46
CA ALA A 6 -5.31 -22.29 -2.10
C ALA A 6 -5.09 -20.92 -1.43
N THR A 7 -4.94 -20.91 -0.10
CA THR A 7 -4.63 -19.72 0.70
C THR A 7 -3.21 -19.22 0.47
N ALA A 8 -2.22 -20.12 0.38
CA ALA A 8 -0.84 -19.74 0.04
C ALA A 8 -0.72 -19.17 -1.38
N LYS A 9 -1.41 -19.75 -2.37
CA LYS A 9 -1.45 -19.24 -3.74
C LYS A 9 -2.11 -17.86 -3.82
N GLY A 10 -3.23 -17.66 -3.11
CA GLY A 10 -3.89 -16.36 -3.04
C GLY A 10 -3.01 -15.28 -2.42
N MET A 11 -2.25 -15.61 -1.37
CA MET A 11 -1.33 -14.67 -0.74
C MET A 11 -0.17 -14.28 -1.65
N ALA A 12 0.40 -15.25 -2.39
CA ALA A 12 1.45 -14.98 -3.37
C ALA A 12 0.95 -14.03 -4.48
N GLU A 13 -0.29 -14.19 -4.93
CA GLU A 13 -0.91 -13.30 -5.91
C GLU A 13 -1.09 -11.88 -5.37
N VAL A 14 -1.56 -11.74 -4.12
CA VAL A 14 -1.69 -10.43 -3.47
C VAL A 14 -0.33 -9.73 -3.35
N LEU A 15 0.72 -10.46 -2.98
CA LEU A 15 2.08 -9.91 -2.92
C LEU A 15 2.58 -9.45 -4.30
N HIS A 16 2.30 -10.23 -5.34
CA HIS A 16 2.65 -9.86 -6.71
C HIS A 16 1.93 -8.59 -7.16
N LEU A 17 0.61 -8.53 -6.99
CA LEU A 17 -0.21 -7.36 -7.33
C LEU A 17 0.23 -6.10 -6.56
N MET A 18 0.57 -6.24 -5.28
CA MET A 18 1.08 -5.13 -4.49
C MET A 18 2.43 -4.61 -4.99
N ASN A 19 3.31 -5.50 -5.44
CA ASN A 19 4.58 -5.12 -6.01
C ASN A 19 4.38 -4.37 -7.33
N GLU A 20 3.54 -4.86 -8.25
CA GLU A 20 3.21 -4.17 -9.50
C GLU A 20 2.57 -2.80 -9.25
N LEU A 21 1.72 -2.68 -8.23
CA LEU A 21 1.07 -1.42 -7.88
C LEU A 21 2.09 -0.43 -7.30
N ALA A 22 3.02 -0.89 -6.48
CA ALA A 22 4.09 -0.05 -5.95
C ALA A 22 5.03 0.44 -7.07
N GLU A 23 5.36 -0.42 -8.04
CA GLU A 23 6.12 -0.03 -9.24
C GLU A 23 5.40 1.04 -10.07
N GLN A 24 4.09 0.90 -10.27
CA GLN A 24 3.28 1.89 -10.98
C GLN A 24 3.25 3.24 -10.25
N VAL A 25 3.08 3.22 -8.92
CA VAL A 25 3.12 4.44 -8.09
C VAL A 25 4.49 5.12 -8.21
N LEU A 26 5.57 4.36 -8.11
CA LEU A 26 6.93 4.90 -8.26
C LEU A 26 7.14 5.52 -9.66
N ALA A 27 6.69 4.84 -10.72
CA ALA A 27 6.80 5.36 -12.08
C ALA A 27 6.04 6.69 -12.26
N LEU A 28 4.83 6.80 -11.70
CA LEU A 28 4.05 8.04 -11.73
C LEU A 28 4.76 9.18 -10.98
N GLN A 29 5.35 8.89 -9.81
CA GLN A 29 6.13 9.87 -9.05
C GLN A 29 7.35 10.37 -9.84
N VAL A 30 8.13 9.47 -10.45
CA VAL A 30 9.28 9.82 -11.30
C VAL A 30 8.85 10.72 -12.47
N MET A 31 7.69 10.44 -13.05
CA MET A 31 7.11 11.25 -14.13
C MET A 31 6.42 12.53 -13.63
N GLN A 32 6.40 12.78 -12.32
CA GLN A 32 5.66 13.89 -11.67
C GLN A 32 4.18 13.93 -12.06
N LEU A 33 3.60 12.76 -12.30
CA LEU A 33 2.19 12.60 -12.61
C LEU A 33 1.40 12.35 -11.32
N PRO A 34 0.14 12.83 -11.26
CA PRO A 34 -0.71 12.56 -10.11
C PRO A 34 -0.99 11.06 -9.99
N ILE A 35 -0.86 10.53 -8.76
CA ILE A 35 -1.24 9.15 -8.45
C ILE A 35 -2.77 9.07 -8.40
N PRO A 36 -3.41 8.16 -9.16
CA PRO A 36 -4.85 7.96 -9.08
C PRO A 36 -5.28 7.52 -7.68
N SER A 37 -6.30 8.17 -7.12
CA SER A 37 -6.78 7.90 -5.75
C SER A 37 -7.27 6.46 -5.54
N ASN A 38 -7.81 5.83 -6.58
CA ASN A 38 -8.19 4.42 -6.56
C ASN A 38 -6.98 3.48 -6.42
N GLN A 39 -5.85 3.79 -7.08
CA GLN A 39 -4.62 3.01 -6.96
C GLN A 39 -4.02 3.14 -5.55
N LEU A 40 -3.99 4.37 -5.02
CA LEU A 40 -3.54 4.61 -3.66
C LEU A 40 -4.41 3.86 -2.62
N THR A 41 -5.73 3.93 -2.79
CA THR A 41 -6.68 3.21 -1.92
C THR A 41 -6.49 1.69 -1.99
N ALA A 42 -6.24 1.15 -3.19
CA ALA A 42 -5.96 -0.28 -3.38
C ALA A 42 -4.66 -0.70 -2.68
N LEU A 43 -3.59 0.10 -2.80
CA LEU A 43 -2.31 -0.17 -2.15
C LEU A 43 -2.44 -0.20 -0.62
N ILE A 44 -3.11 0.80 -0.05
CA ILE A 44 -3.36 0.89 1.40
C ILE A 44 -4.21 -0.30 1.87
N SER A 45 -5.26 -0.64 1.13
CA SER A 45 -6.15 -1.76 1.48
C SER A 45 -5.41 -3.09 1.47
N ALA A 46 -4.58 -3.33 0.46
CA ALA A 46 -3.78 -4.54 0.36
C ALA A 46 -2.70 -4.60 1.46
N ALA A 47 -2.06 -3.47 1.79
CA ALA A 47 -1.08 -3.40 2.87
C ALA A 47 -1.69 -3.72 4.25
N ARG A 48 -2.89 -3.19 4.53
CA ARG A 48 -3.67 -3.54 5.73
C ARG A 48 -4.04 -5.01 5.76
N PHE A 49 -4.43 -5.58 4.61
CA PHE A 49 -4.72 -7.01 4.51
C PHE A 49 -3.49 -7.88 4.84
N LEU A 50 -2.32 -7.55 4.31
CA LEU A 50 -1.07 -8.27 4.64
C LEU A 50 -0.73 -8.16 6.12
N GLN A 51 -0.85 -6.95 6.70
CA GLN A 51 -0.58 -6.71 8.11
C GLN A 51 -1.52 -7.55 9.01
N ALA A 52 -2.81 -7.60 8.68
CA ALA A 52 -3.79 -8.41 9.41
C ALA A 52 -3.48 -9.92 9.36
N ASN A 53 -2.83 -10.38 8.29
CA ASN A 53 -2.39 -11.76 8.13
C ASN A 53 -0.95 -12.01 8.62
N GLN A 54 -0.31 -11.04 9.28
CA GLN A 54 1.07 -11.10 9.76
C GLN A 54 2.09 -11.42 8.65
N VAL A 55 1.78 -11.00 7.42
CA VAL A 55 2.67 -11.14 6.27
C VAL A 55 3.51 -9.88 6.15
N ALA A 56 4.84 -10.06 6.11
CA ALA A 56 5.76 -8.97 5.88
C ALA A 56 5.50 -8.32 4.52
N TRP A 57 5.55 -6.99 4.48
CA TRP A 57 5.38 -6.27 3.23
C TRP A 57 6.57 -6.50 2.29
N PRO A 58 6.34 -6.52 0.97
CA PRO A 58 7.43 -6.40 0.02
C PRO A 58 8.25 -5.12 0.29
N PRO A 59 9.59 -5.14 0.15
CA PRO A 59 10.42 -3.96 0.43
C PRO A 59 9.97 -2.70 -0.32
N LEU A 60 9.63 -2.85 -1.61
CA LEU A 60 9.17 -1.73 -2.44
C LEU A 60 7.86 -1.11 -1.95
N VAL A 61 6.92 -1.94 -1.47
CA VAL A 61 5.66 -1.48 -0.88
C VAL A 61 5.94 -0.66 0.38
N GLN A 62 6.87 -1.13 1.22
CA GLN A 62 7.25 -0.42 2.43
C GLN A 62 7.86 0.94 2.12
N GLU A 63 8.75 1.02 1.12
CA GLU A 63 9.36 2.28 0.67
C GLU A 63 8.29 3.27 0.18
N VAL A 64 7.39 2.82 -0.71
CA VAL A 64 6.32 3.68 -1.25
C VAL A 64 5.40 4.20 -0.15
N ILE A 65 5.01 3.34 0.82
CA ILE A 65 4.14 3.77 1.94
C ILE A 65 4.86 4.78 2.84
N GLN A 66 6.14 4.58 3.14
CA GLN A 66 6.93 5.53 3.93
C GLN A 66 7.07 6.88 3.22
N GLU A 67 7.28 6.87 1.91
CA GLU A 67 7.39 8.09 1.11
C GLU A 67 6.07 8.87 1.09
N ILE A 68 4.93 8.17 0.94
CA ILE A 68 3.60 8.79 1.01
C ILE A 68 3.35 9.38 2.39
N ALA A 69 3.70 8.66 3.46
CA ALA A 69 3.55 9.16 4.83
C ALA A 69 4.38 10.43 5.05
N ALA A 70 5.64 10.45 4.60
CA ALA A 70 6.51 11.62 4.69
C ALA A 70 5.95 12.81 3.89
N GLN A 71 5.35 12.58 2.73
CA GLN A 71 4.68 13.64 1.95
C GLN A 71 3.46 14.20 2.69
N MET A 72 2.65 13.35 3.34
CA MET A 72 1.51 13.80 4.14
C MET A 72 1.94 14.64 5.34
N GLU A 73 2.99 14.20 6.05
CA GLU A 73 3.61 14.95 7.16
C GLU A 73 4.12 16.32 6.69
N ALA A 74 4.81 16.37 5.54
CA ALA A 74 5.30 17.62 4.96
C ALA A 74 4.17 18.60 4.57
N LEU A 75 2.99 18.09 4.24
CA LEU A 75 1.79 18.86 3.95
C LEU A 75 1.01 19.27 5.21
N GLY A 76 1.47 18.86 6.40
CA GLY A 76 0.77 19.10 7.67
C GLY A 76 -0.53 18.31 7.80
N LEU A 77 -0.72 17.26 6.99
CA LEU A 77 -1.83 16.33 7.10
C LEU A 77 -1.44 15.28 8.14
N ASP A 78 -1.81 15.49 9.40
CA ASP A 78 -1.62 14.47 10.43
C ASP A 78 -2.59 13.30 10.13
N PRO A 79 -2.09 12.06 9.93
CA PRO A 79 -2.94 10.90 9.74
C PRO A 79 -3.83 10.57 10.96
N SER A 80 -3.63 11.26 12.08
CA SER A 80 -4.37 11.14 13.34
C SER A 80 -5.41 12.24 13.56
N ASP A 81 -5.54 13.22 12.65
CA ASP A 81 -6.45 14.37 12.80
C ASP A 81 -7.90 14.00 12.45
N GLU A 82 -8.48 13.05 13.19
CA GLU A 82 -9.94 12.80 13.21
C GLU A 82 -10.66 13.85 14.09
N ALA A 83 -9.92 14.72 14.79
CA ALA A 83 -10.45 15.67 15.78
C ALA A 83 -10.90 17.03 15.19
N ALA A 84 -10.61 17.33 13.92
CA ALA A 84 -10.93 18.63 13.32
C ALA A 84 -12.39 18.76 12.80
N LEU A 85 -13.25 17.76 13.02
CA LEU A 85 -14.66 17.75 12.59
C LEU A 85 -15.67 17.68 13.75
N SER A 86 -15.29 18.06 14.98
CA SER A 86 -16.22 18.24 16.11
C SER A 86 -16.54 19.69 16.40
#